data_AF-A0A1D6NU25-F1
#
_entry.id   AF-A0A1D6NU25-F1
#
_cell.length_a   1.000
_cell.length_b   1.000
_cell.length_c   1.000
_cell.angle_alpha   90.00
_cell.angle_beta   90.00
_cell.angle_gamma   90.00
#
_symmetry.space_group_name_H-M   'P 1'
#
loop_
_entity.id
_entity.type
_entity.pdbx_description
1 polymer ?
#
loop_
_entity_poly.entity_id
_entity_poly.type
_entity_poly.pdbx_seq_one_letter_code
_entity_poly.pdbx_strand_id
1 'polypeptide(L)'
;MKRLIKDRASDLKVLITSATLDGLKVSKFFSGCPVLNIPGTLFPVEKFYSTDRPTNYIESSLRTAIDIHAKEPPGDVLIFMTGKIAAG
;
A
#
# COMPACT_ATOMS: atom_id res chain seq x y z
N MET A 1 -7.47 22.66 4.11
CA MET A 1 -7.80 22.40 2.69
C MET A 1 -9.26 22.65 2.33
N LYS A 2 -10.26 21.95 2.89
CA LYS A 2 -11.69 22.16 2.55
C LYS A 2 -12.17 23.62 2.63
N ARG A 3 -11.64 24.43 3.55
CA ARG A 3 -11.96 25.87 3.66
C ARG A 3 -11.49 26.70 2.46
N LEU A 4 -10.35 26.34 1.85
CA LEU A 4 -9.79 27.06 0.70
C LEU A 4 -10.65 26.84 -0.56
N ILE A 5 -11.24 25.65 -0.70
CA ILE A 5 -12.17 25.32 -1.81
C ILE A 5 -13.47 26.15 -1.73
N LYS A 6 -13.87 26.59 -0.53
CA LYS A 6 -15.07 27.41 -0.35
C LYS A 6 -14.87 28.86 -0.79
N ASP A 7 -13.62 29.31 -0.94
CA ASP A 7 -13.32 30.66 -1.34
C ASP A 7 -13.49 30.78 -2.86
N ARG A 8 -14.63 31.35 -3.26
CA ARG A 8 -15.13 31.39 -4.65
C ARG A 8 -14.25 32.24 -5.59
N ALA A 9 -13.29 32.98 -5.06
CA ALA A 9 -12.35 33.78 -5.85
C ALA A 9 -11.14 32.98 -6.36
N SER A 10 -11.02 31.70 -6.03
CA SER A 10 -9.87 30.88 -6.42
C SER A 10 -10.16 29.95 -7.61
N ASP A 11 -9.32 29.99 -8.65
CA ASP A 11 -9.30 29.01 -9.76
C ASP A 11 -8.72 27.64 -9.32
N LEU A 12 -8.73 27.34 -8.02
CA LEU A 12 -8.08 26.17 -7.43
C LEU A 12 -8.91 24.91 -7.69
N LYS A 13 -8.32 23.96 -8.42
CA LYS A 13 -8.86 22.61 -8.61
C LYS A 13 -8.15 21.62 -7.68
N VAL A 14 -8.91 20.70 -7.10
CA VAL A 14 -8.39 19.68 -6.16
C VAL A 14 -8.76 18.29 -6.65
N LEU A 15 -7.74 17.44 -6.81
CA LEU A 15 -7.89 16.01 -7.08
C LEU A 15 -7.41 15.24 -5.84
N ILE A 16 -8.27 14.34 -5.33
CA ILE A 16 -7.95 13.51 -4.17
C ILE A 16 -7.76 12.07 -4.68
N THR A 17 -6.54 11.55 -4.55
CA THR A 17 -6.20 10.18 -4.93
C THR A 17 -5.91 9.35 -3.69
N SER A 18 -6.38 8.10 -3.65
CA SER A 18 -6.06 7.17 -2.57
C SER A 18 -6.08 5.72 -3.07
N ALA A 19 -5.28 4.87 -2.45
CA ALA A 19 -5.25 3.43 -2.70
C ALA A 19 -6.26 2.64 -1.84
N THR A 20 -6.65 3.16 -0.67
CA THR A 20 -7.43 2.40 0.32
C THR A 20 -8.59 3.18 0.95
N LEU A 21 -8.66 4.49 0.71
CA LEU A 21 -9.67 5.34 1.31
C LEU A 21 -11.03 5.12 0.65
N ASP A 22 -12.06 5.00 1.49
CA ASP A 22 -13.44 4.90 1.03
C ASP A 22 -13.86 6.22 0.33
N GLY A 23 -13.94 6.18 -1.00
CA GLY A 23 -14.27 7.32 -1.83
C GLY A 23 -15.62 7.96 -1.47
N LEU A 24 -16.58 7.19 -0.95
CA LEU A 24 -17.89 7.73 -0.54
C LEU A 24 -17.78 8.57 0.74
N LYS A 25 -16.96 8.15 1.71
CA LYS A 25 -16.71 8.95 2.92
C LYS A 25 -16.04 10.28 2.56
N VAL A 26 -15.06 10.25 1.65
CA VAL A 26 -14.39 11.46 1.15
C VAL A 26 -15.37 12.37 0.42
N SER A 27 -16.18 11.82 -0.48
CA SER A 27 -17.21 12.58 -1.21
C SER A 27 -18.15 13.29 -0.24
N LYS A 28 -18.71 12.58 0.75
CA LYS A 28 -19.56 13.19 1.79
C LYS A 28 -18.85 14.31 2.54
N PHE A 29 -17.57 14.11 2.88
CA PHE A 29 -16.77 15.15 3.51
C PHE A 29 -16.54 16.35 2.59
N PHE A 30 -16.36 16.17 1.28
CA PHE A 30 -16.17 17.23 0.29
C PHE A 30 -17.47 17.59 -0.45
N SER A 31 -18.57 17.72 0.29
CA SER A 31 -19.84 18.25 -0.22
C SER A 31 -20.43 17.47 -1.40
N GLY A 32 -20.26 16.15 -1.42
CA GLY A 32 -20.77 15.28 -2.47
C GLY A 32 -19.98 15.35 -3.77
N CYS A 33 -18.66 15.60 -3.69
CA CYS A 33 -17.83 15.66 -4.90
C CYS A 33 -17.89 14.32 -5.67
N PRO A 34 -17.74 14.34 -7.01
CA PRO A 34 -17.74 13.12 -7.81
C PRO A 34 -16.65 12.14 -7.34
N VAL A 35 -16.98 10.85 -7.43
CA VAL A 35 -16.04 9.76 -7.14
C VAL A 35 -15.76 9.01 -8.44
N LEU A 36 -14.49 8.92 -8.80
CA LEU A 36 -14.04 8.07 -9.90
C LEU A 36 -13.36 6.84 -9.29
N ASN A 37 -13.86 5.66 -9.63
CA ASN A 37 -13.20 4.40 -9.28
C ASN A 37 -12.49 3.86 -10.52
N ILE A 38 -11.17 3.69 -10.44
CA ILE A 38 -10.39 3.08 -11.51
C ILE A 38 -10.25 1.60 -11.16
N PRO A 39 -10.87 0.68 -11.93
CA PRO A 39 -10.73 -0.74 -11.66
C PRO A 39 -9.27 -1.13 -11.85
N GLY A 40 -8.67 -1.69 -10.80
CA GLY A 40 -7.37 -2.34 -10.88
C GLY A 40 -7.54 -3.82 -11.23
N THR A 41 -6.59 -4.36 -11.98
CA THR A 41 -6.43 -5.80 -12.11
C THR A 41 -5.55 -6.30 -10.98
N LEU A 42 -6.10 -7.14 -10.11
CA LEU A 42 -5.31 -7.92 -9.18
C LEU A 42 -4.97 -9.25 -9.85
N PHE A 43 -3.70 -9.62 -9.79
CA PHE A 43 -3.27 -10.97 -10.14
C PHE A 43 -3.46 -11.87 -8.91
N PRO A 44 -3.85 -13.14 -9.09
CA PRO A 44 -3.95 -14.06 -7.96
C PRO A 44 -2.57 -14.21 -7.31
N VAL A 45 -2.53 -14.11 -5.98
CA VAL A 45 -1.32 -14.30 -5.18
C VAL A 45 -1.57 -15.42 -4.19
N GLU A 46 -0.72 -16.44 -4.23
CA GLU A 46 -0.74 -17.52 -3.25
C GLU A 46 -0.14 -17.05 -1.92
N LYS A 47 -0.73 -17.46 -0.80
CA LYS A 47 -0.35 -17.03 0.54
C LYS A 47 0.08 -18.23 1.36
N PHE A 48 1.32 -18.19 1.85
CA PHE A 48 1.87 -19.19 2.75
C PHE A 48 2.07 -18.59 4.14
N TYR A 49 1.80 -19.37 5.18
CA TYR A 49 1.98 -18.98 6.57
C TYR A 49 2.96 -19.94 7.24
N SER A 50 3.84 -19.39 8.09
CA SER A 50 4.69 -20.22 8.95
C SER A 50 3.82 -21.00 9.94
N THR A 51 4.16 -22.25 10.18
CA THR A 51 3.51 -23.08 11.22
C THR A 51 3.79 -22.53 12.62
N ASP A 52 4.99 -21.98 12.80
CA ASP A 52 5.48 -21.49 14.08
C ASP A 52 5.92 -20.04 13.98
N ARG A 53 5.93 -19.34 15.13
CA ARG A 53 6.42 -17.97 15.20
C ARG A 53 7.94 -17.94 15.03
N PRO A 54 8.48 -17.16 14.07
CA PRO A 54 9.92 -16.99 13.94
C PRO A 54 10.55 -16.42 15.22
N THR A 55 11.64 -17.04 15.68
CA THR A 55 12.46 -16.50 16.77
C THR A 55 13.25 -15.28 16.32
N ASN A 56 13.70 -15.26 15.06
CA ASN A 56 14.36 -14.14 14.41
C ASN A 56 13.76 -13.91 13.02
N TYR A 57 12.98 -12.84 12.87
CA TYR A 57 12.30 -12.53 11.61
C TYR A 57 13.28 -12.18 10.47
N ILE A 58 14.47 -11.65 10.78
CA ILE A 58 15.47 -11.28 9.76
C ILE A 58 16.02 -12.55 9.12
N GLU A 59 16.48 -13.48 9.95
CA GLU A 59 17.03 -14.74 9.48
C GLU A 59 15.97 -15.59 8.77
N SER A 60 14.76 -15.69 9.33
CA SER A 60 13.66 -16.42 8.68
C SER A 60 13.31 -15.84 7.32
N SER A 61 13.22 -14.50 7.20
CA SER A 61 12.92 -13.85 5.91
C SER A 61 14.02 -14.10 4.86
N LEU A 62 15.29 -14.08 5.27
CA LEU A 62 16.41 -14.38 4.39
C LEU A 62 16.37 -15.84 3.91
N ARG A 63 16.14 -16.79 4.82
CA ARG A 63 16.02 -18.22 4.47
C ARG A 63 14.87 -18.44 3.49
N THR A 64 13.70 -17.86 3.75
CA THR A 64 12.54 -17.94 2.84
C THR A 64 12.87 -17.36 1.46
N ALA A 65 13.57 -16.22 1.39
CA ALA A 65 13.96 -15.65 0.10
C ALA A 65 14.93 -16.54 -0.69
N ILE A 66 15.89 -17.18 -0.02
CA ILE A 66 16.82 -18.14 -0.63
C ILE A 66 16.06 -19.39 -1.10
N ASP A 67 15.13 -19.91 -0.30
CA ASP A 67 14.30 -21.05 -0.67
C ASP A 67 13.45 -20.75 -1.91
N ILE A 68 12.82 -19.57 -1.97
CA ILE A 68 12.07 -19.10 -3.15
C ILE A 68 12.99 -19.04 -4.37
N HIS A 69 14.16 -18.40 -4.25
CA HIS A 69 15.11 -18.29 -5.35
C HIS A 69 15.56 -19.65 -5.90
N ALA A 70 15.71 -20.66 -5.04
CA ALA A 70 16.19 -21.98 -5.42
C ALA A 70 15.11 -22.89 -6.00
N LYS A 71 13.84 -22.72 -5.61
CA LYS A 71 12.75 -23.68 -5.88
C LYS A 71 11.65 -23.14 -6.79
N GLU A 72 11.47 -21.83 -6.84
CA GLU A 72 10.41 -21.19 -7.63
C GLU A 72 10.91 -20.75 -9.01
N PRO A 73 9.99 -20.55 -9.99
CA PRO A 73 10.33 -20.01 -11.29
C PRO A 73 10.99 -18.62 -11.22
N PRO A 74 11.65 -18.17 -12.31
CA PRO A 74 12.29 -16.85 -12.36
C PRO A 74 11.34 -15.69 -12.00
N GLY A 75 11.83 -14.78 -11.14
CA GLY A 75 11.14 -13.57 -10.70
C GLY A 75 11.95 -12.82 -9.63
N ASP A 76 11.52 -11.60 -9.30
CA ASP A 76 12.15 -10.78 -8.27
C ASP A 76 11.56 -11.07 -6.87
N VAL A 77 12.40 -10.92 -5.83
CA VAL A 77 11.98 -11.07 -4.43
C VAL A 77 11.97 -9.71 -3.73
N LEU A 78 10.81 -9.28 -3.23
CA LEU A 78 10.65 -8.09 -2.40
C LEU A 78 10.45 -8.50 -0.93
N ILE A 79 11.42 -8.16 -0.07
CA ILE A 79 11.34 -8.43 1.37
C ILE A 79 11.01 -7.13 2.13
N PHE A 80 9.98 -7.17 2.96
CA PHE A 80 9.63 -6.07 3.86
C PHE A 80 10.37 -6.23 5.19
N MET A 81 11.26 -5.28 5.49
CA MET A 81 12.03 -5.24 6.74
C MET A 81 11.74 -3.95 7.51
N THR A 82 12.09 -3.93 8.80
CA THR A 82 12.11 -2.69 9.58
C THR A 82 13.19 -1.74 9.05
N GLY A 83 12.97 -0.44 9.19
CA GLY A 83 13.89 0.59 8.71
C GLY A 83 15.27 0.51 9.36
N LYS A 84 16.24 1.20 8.76
CA LYS A 84 17.61 1.26 9.27
C LYS A 84 17.62 1.81 10.70
N ILE A 85 18.33 1.14 11.61
CA ILE A 85 18.68 1.73 12.90
C ILE A 85 19.60 2.91 12.57
N ALA A 86 19.16 4.14 12.87
CA ALA A 86 20.03 5.29 12.76
C ALA A 86 21.18 5.09 13.76
N ALA A 87 22.38 4.86 13.26
CA ALA A 87 23.57 4.97 14.07
C ALA A 87 23.69 6.45 14.45
N GLY A 88 23.52 6.76 15.73
CA GLY A 88 23.87 8.05 16.31
C GLY A 88 25.37 8.23 16.38
#